data_AF-A0A2W7UFV2-F1
#
_entry.id   AF-A0A2W7UFV2-F1
#
_cell.length_a   1.000
_cell.length_b   1.000
_cell.length_c   1.000
_cell.angle_alpha   90.00
_cell.angle_beta   90.00
_cell.angle_gamma   90.00
#
_symmetry.space_group_name_H-M   'P 1'
#
loop_
_entity.id
_entity.type
_entity.pdbx_description
1 polymer ?
#
loop_
_entity_poly.entity_id
_entity_poly.type
_entity_poly.pdbx_seq_one_letter_code
_entity_poly.pdbx_strand_id
1 'polypeptide(L)'
;MSEKKEFRVLIPDEEYQIIEFKQENLPAVGVVNLSLIEFEPKEVFSWHCSIMINFENFIENGMPANNDVLIAEKFEDFLSENIKGADKEKPNALFLARITWNETRELIWRVYNAKIVNEFLEKIIDEKKYPFQFDYRIDDDEEWKLAEWHLQSVK
;
A
#
# COMPACT_ATOMS: atom_id res chain seq x y z
N MET A 1 28.04 -3.03 -20.00
CA MET A 1 27.65 -1.64 -19.74
C MET A 1 26.15 -1.59 -19.93
N SER A 2 25.38 -1.55 -18.85
CA SER A 2 23.94 -1.26 -18.92
C SER A 2 23.78 0.19 -19.36
N GLU A 3 23.05 0.42 -20.45
CA GLU A 3 22.70 1.77 -20.89
C GLU A 3 21.89 2.45 -19.78
N LYS A 4 22.25 3.71 -19.45
CA LYS A 4 21.44 4.50 -18.53
C LYS A 4 20.13 4.85 -19.24
N LYS A 5 19.04 4.18 -18.86
CA LYS A 5 17.69 4.57 -19.25
C LYS A 5 17.28 5.82 -18.47
N GLU A 6 16.76 6.83 -19.16
CA GLU A 6 16.09 7.97 -18.56
C GLU A 6 14.58 7.84 -18.78
N PHE A 7 13.80 8.06 -17.72
CA PHE A 7 12.34 8.05 -17.78
C PHE A 7 11.78 9.43 -17.51
N ARG A 8 10.70 9.76 -18.22
CA ARG A 8 9.78 10.83 -17.85
C ARG A 8 8.47 10.17 -17.48
N VAL A 9 8.08 10.36 -16.24
CA VAL A 9 6.87 9.75 -15.67
C VAL A 9 5.88 10.85 -15.37
N LEU A 10 4.63 10.65 -15.76
CA LEU A 10 3.51 11.46 -15.32
C LEU A 10 2.85 10.76 -14.15
N ILE A 11 2.85 11.40 -12.99
CA ILE A 11 2.13 10.89 -11.81
C ILE A 11 0.68 11.30 -11.97
N PRO A 12 -0.27 10.36 -12.11
CA PRO A 12 -1.67 10.70 -12.28
C PRO A 12 -2.28 11.20 -10.97
N ASP A 13 -3.33 12.00 -11.08
CA ASP A 13 -4.20 12.27 -9.93
C ASP A 13 -4.81 10.94 -9.43
N GLU A 14 -4.95 10.80 -8.12
CA GLU A 14 -5.44 9.57 -7.51
C GLU A 14 -6.96 9.46 -7.66
N GLU A 15 -7.43 8.31 -8.16
CA GLU A 15 -8.86 8.01 -8.30
C GLU A 15 -9.14 6.69 -7.61
N TYR A 16 -10.02 6.69 -6.60
CA TYR A 16 -10.24 5.53 -5.75
C TYR A 16 -11.59 4.88 -5.98
N GLN A 17 -11.60 3.54 -5.98
CA GLN A 17 -12.82 2.74 -5.94
C GLN A 17 -12.85 1.85 -4.71
N ILE A 18 -14.02 1.81 -4.06
CA ILE A 18 -14.32 0.86 -2.98
C ILE A 18 -14.91 -0.40 -3.60
N ILE A 19 -14.38 -1.55 -3.22
CA ILE A 19 -14.86 -2.87 -3.62
C ILE A 19 -15.23 -3.66 -2.36
N GLU A 20 -16.48 -4.08 -2.26
CA GLU A 20 -16.93 -5.00 -1.22
C GLU A 20 -16.99 -6.41 -1.79
N PHE A 21 -16.37 -7.37 -1.11
CA PHE A 21 -16.34 -8.76 -1.55
C PHE A 21 -16.38 -9.72 -0.37
N LYS A 22 -16.41 -11.03 -0.65
CA LYS A 22 -16.30 -12.09 0.35
C LYS A 22 -15.13 -12.98 0.05
N GLN A 23 -14.35 -13.28 1.06
CA GLN A 23 -13.24 -14.23 1.03
C GLN A 23 -13.37 -15.16 2.23
N GLU A 24 -13.33 -16.47 1.99
CA GLU A 24 -13.53 -17.51 3.01
C GLU A 24 -14.83 -17.33 3.83
N ASN A 25 -15.90 -16.87 3.17
CA ASN A 25 -17.21 -16.51 3.76
C ASN A 25 -17.22 -15.29 4.68
N LEU A 26 -16.09 -14.62 4.89
CA LEU A 26 -16.00 -13.37 5.64
C LEU A 26 -16.07 -12.15 4.69
N PRO A 27 -16.65 -11.03 5.14
CA PRO A 27 -16.65 -9.79 4.37
C PRO A 27 -15.24 -9.23 4.25
N ALA A 28 -14.95 -8.61 3.10
CA ALA A 28 -13.72 -7.89 2.84
C ALA A 28 -14.05 -6.56 2.15
N VAL A 29 -13.25 -5.54 2.42
CA VAL A 29 -13.35 -4.22 1.79
C VAL A 29 -12.00 -3.84 1.20
N GLY A 30 -11.96 -3.65 -0.10
CA GLY A 30 -10.82 -3.11 -0.84
C GLY A 30 -11.04 -1.64 -1.20
N VAL A 31 -9.97 -0.85 -1.16
CA VAL A 31 -9.88 0.46 -1.79
C VAL A 31 -8.72 0.37 -2.79
N VAL A 32 -8.99 0.62 -4.06
CA VAL A 32 -7.97 0.50 -5.13
C VAL A 32 -7.84 1.83 -5.86
N ASN A 33 -6.61 2.23 -6.14
CA ASN A 33 -6.28 3.40 -6.95
C ASN A 33 -6.39 3.04 -8.45
N LEU A 34 -7.49 3.45 -9.07
CA LEU A 34 -7.80 3.21 -10.47
C LEU A 34 -6.81 3.88 -11.42
N SER A 35 -6.23 5.02 -11.01
CA SER A 35 -5.31 5.75 -11.86
C SER A 35 -3.99 5.00 -12.12
N LEU A 36 -3.75 3.90 -11.39
CA LEU A 36 -2.59 3.04 -11.55
C LEU A 36 -2.82 1.82 -12.45
N ILE A 37 -4.05 1.57 -12.93
CA ILE A 37 -4.36 0.40 -13.77
C ILE A 37 -3.54 0.39 -15.07
N GLU A 38 -3.43 1.54 -15.72
CA GLU A 38 -2.72 1.72 -16.99
C GLU A 38 -1.42 2.52 -16.81
N PHE A 39 -0.88 2.55 -15.59
CA PHE A 39 0.34 3.30 -15.28
C PHE A 39 1.55 2.68 -15.96
N GLU A 40 2.31 3.53 -16.66
CA GLU A 40 3.58 3.20 -17.28
C GLU A 40 4.52 4.42 -17.22
N PRO A 41 5.85 4.22 -17.18
CA PRO A 41 6.55 2.94 -17.13
C PRO A 41 6.60 2.33 -15.71
N LYS A 42 6.15 1.07 -15.56
CA LYS A 42 6.14 0.34 -14.27
C LYS A 42 7.51 0.16 -13.64
N GLU A 43 8.54 -0.01 -14.47
CA GLU A 43 9.93 -0.25 -14.02
C GLU A 43 10.49 0.90 -13.17
N VAL A 44 9.89 2.09 -13.22
CA VAL A 44 10.28 3.20 -12.35
C VAL A 44 9.83 2.94 -10.90
N PHE A 45 8.64 2.39 -10.69
CA PHE A 45 8.15 2.02 -9.36
C PHE A 45 8.16 0.49 -9.21
N SER A 46 9.32 -0.11 -9.43
CA SER A 46 9.51 -1.55 -9.53
C SER A 46 9.30 -2.28 -8.21
N TRP A 47 9.36 -1.62 -7.07
CA TRP A 47 9.26 -2.30 -5.79
C TRP A 47 7.81 -2.39 -5.32
N HIS A 48 7.42 -3.56 -4.84
CA HIS A 48 6.15 -3.80 -4.17
C HIS A 48 6.36 -3.71 -2.67
N CYS A 49 5.78 -2.70 -2.02
CA CYS A 49 5.74 -2.61 -0.56
C CYS A 49 4.34 -3.01 -0.07
N SER A 50 4.26 -4.07 0.72
CA SER A 50 3.04 -4.50 1.42
C SER A 50 3.27 -4.42 2.92
N ILE A 51 2.35 -3.75 3.63
CA ILE A 51 2.33 -3.62 5.08
C ILE A 51 1.05 -4.28 5.59
N MET A 52 1.19 -5.29 6.44
CA MET A 52 0.09 -6.04 7.03
C MET A 52 -0.11 -5.63 8.48
N ILE A 53 -1.19 -4.88 8.76
CA ILE A 53 -1.60 -4.47 10.10
C ILE A 53 -2.52 -5.54 10.69
N ASN A 54 -2.29 -5.92 11.95
CA ASN A 54 -3.14 -6.84 12.70
C ASN A 54 -3.98 -6.09 13.74
N PHE A 55 -5.29 -6.33 13.76
CA PHE A 55 -6.21 -5.75 14.73
C PHE A 55 -6.49 -6.72 15.88
N GLU A 56 -6.42 -6.22 17.12
CA GLU A 56 -6.79 -7.01 18.30
C GLU A 56 -8.28 -6.86 18.66
N ASN A 57 -8.92 -5.74 18.29
CA ASN A 57 -10.35 -5.53 18.53
C ASN A 57 -11.13 -5.51 17.21
N PHE A 58 -11.98 -6.50 17.04
CA PHE A 58 -12.82 -6.67 15.86
C PHE A 58 -14.25 -7.03 16.25
N ILE A 59 -15.20 -6.72 15.36
CA ILE A 59 -16.59 -7.19 15.47
C ILE A 59 -16.71 -8.63 14.97
N GLU A 60 -17.83 -9.30 15.22
CA GLU A 60 -18.04 -10.73 14.92
C GLU A 60 -17.70 -11.17 13.48
N ASN A 61 -17.65 -10.22 12.53
CA ASN A 61 -17.37 -10.49 11.12
C ASN A 61 -15.90 -10.26 10.72
N GLY A 62 -14.97 -10.13 11.68
CA GLY A 62 -13.54 -9.91 11.43
C GLY A 62 -13.18 -8.50 10.96
N MET A 63 -14.13 -7.57 10.91
CA MET A 63 -13.85 -6.17 10.62
C MET A 63 -13.36 -5.45 11.89
N PRO A 64 -12.39 -4.54 11.80
CA PRO A 64 -11.94 -3.75 12.95
C PRO A 64 -13.09 -2.93 13.56
N ALA A 65 -13.06 -2.76 14.88
CA ALA A 65 -14.00 -1.89 15.57
C ALA A 65 -13.84 -0.42 15.12
N ASN A 66 -14.93 0.37 15.13
CA ASN A 66 -14.94 1.74 14.61
C ASN A 66 -13.84 2.65 15.18
N ASN A 67 -13.47 2.48 16.46
CA ASN A 67 -12.38 3.25 17.05
C ASN A 67 -11.00 2.89 16.45
N ASP A 68 -10.76 1.60 16.24
CA ASP A 68 -9.51 1.08 15.67
C ASP A 68 -9.41 1.44 14.19
N VAL A 69 -10.53 1.53 13.46
CA VAL A 69 -10.59 2.06 12.09
C VAL A 69 -10.01 3.48 12.02
N LEU A 70 -10.47 4.39 12.89
CA LEU A 70 -10.00 5.79 12.88
C LEU A 70 -8.52 5.92 13.26
N ILE A 71 -8.02 5.04 14.14
CA ILE A 71 -6.60 5.00 14.49
C ILE A 71 -5.78 4.46 13.31
N ALA A 72 -6.29 3.44 12.62
CA ALA A 72 -5.64 2.85 11.45
C ALA A 72 -5.58 3.83 10.28
N GLU A 73 -6.64 4.62 10.05
CA GLU A 73 -6.64 5.68 9.04
C GLU A 73 -5.57 6.73 9.32
N LYS A 74 -5.42 7.19 10.57
CA LYS A 74 -4.34 8.13 10.94
C LYS A 74 -2.95 7.52 10.76
N PHE A 75 -2.80 6.22 11.03
CA PHE A 75 -1.54 5.54 10.83
C PHE A 75 -1.23 5.34 9.34
N GLU A 76 -2.24 5.03 8.54
CA GLU A 76 -2.16 4.96 7.08
C GLU A 76 -1.75 6.30 6.47
N ASP A 77 -2.33 7.42 6.92
CA ASP A 77 -1.93 8.77 6.50
C ASP A 77 -0.46 9.04 6.84
N PHE A 78 -0.05 8.73 8.08
CA PHE A 78 1.33 8.88 8.53
C PHE A 78 2.31 8.04 7.70
N LEU A 79 1.98 6.78 7.41
CA LEU A 79 2.79 5.91 6.55
C LEU A 79 2.85 6.49 5.13
N SER A 80 1.71 6.88 4.56
CA SER A 80 1.61 7.42 3.20
C SER A 80 2.46 8.68 3.02
N GLU A 81 2.40 9.63 3.94
CA GLU A 81 3.19 10.87 3.90
C GLU A 81 4.71 10.58 3.89
N ASN A 82 5.16 9.64 4.73
CA ASN A 82 6.59 9.33 4.86
C ASN A 82 7.11 8.43 3.72
N ILE A 83 6.31 7.47 3.26
CA ILE A 83 6.66 6.55 2.17
C ILE A 83 6.69 7.28 0.82
N LYS A 84 5.72 8.17 0.56
CA LYS A 84 5.71 9.03 -0.64
C LYS A 84 6.78 10.12 -0.57
N GLY A 85 7.10 10.61 0.63
CA GLY A 85 8.07 11.68 0.84
C GLY A 85 7.51 13.08 0.59
N ALA A 86 8.33 14.10 0.84
CA ALA A 86 7.89 15.50 0.84
C ALA A 86 7.71 16.11 -0.56
N ASP A 87 8.36 15.56 -1.58
CA ASP A 87 8.25 16.03 -2.97
C ASP A 87 7.02 15.41 -3.63
N LYS A 88 5.96 16.21 -3.78
CA LYS A 88 4.71 15.78 -4.41
C LYS A 88 4.82 15.63 -5.93
N GLU A 89 5.78 16.30 -6.58
CA GLU A 89 6.02 16.17 -8.02
C GLU A 89 6.88 14.94 -8.33
N LYS A 90 7.69 14.50 -7.37
CA LYS A 90 8.54 13.31 -7.45
C LYS A 90 8.38 12.42 -6.22
N PRO A 91 7.18 11.86 -6.00
CA PRO A 91 6.95 10.99 -4.86
C PRO A 91 7.80 9.72 -5.02
N ASN A 92 8.29 9.21 -3.90
CA ASN A 92 9.02 7.94 -3.85
C ASN A 92 8.08 6.73 -4.01
N ALA A 93 6.77 6.91 -3.86
CA ALA A 93 5.82 5.82 -3.93
C ALA A 93 4.45 6.26 -4.46
N LEU A 94 3.72 5.30 -4.99
CA LEU A 94 2.33 5.44 -5.43
C LEU A 94 1.48 4.50 -4.58
N PHE A 95 0.44 5.03 -3.93
CA PHE A 95 -0.47 4.21 -3.15
C PHE A 95 -1.37 3.42 -4.11
N LEU A 96 -1.31 2.10 -3.99
CA LEU A 96 -2.00 1.18 -4.91
C LEU A 96 -3.34 0.75 -4.35
N ALA A 97 -3.33 0.19 -3.16
CA ALA A 97 -4.53 -0.39 -2.58
C ALA A 97 -4.43 -0.53 -1.07
N ARG A 98 -5.61 -0.62 -0.47
CA ARG A 98 -5.82 -1.10 0.89
C ARG A 98 -6.86 -2.19 0.87
N ILE A 99 -6.61 -3.31 1.55
CA ILE A 99 -7.60 -4.36 1.78
C ILE A 99 -7.77 -4.55 3.27
N THR A 100 -9.02 -4.56 3.74
CA THR A 100 -9.36 -4.98 5.11
C THR A 100 -10.15 -6.27 5.03
N TRP A 101 -9.64 -7.31 5.67
CA TRP A 101 -10.25 -8.65 5.70
C TRP A 101 -9.76 -9.41 6.92
N ASN A 102 -10.65 -10.12 7.61
CA ASN A 102 -10.31 -11.09 8.65
C ASN A 102 -9.26 -10.62 9.65
N GLU A 103 -9.58 -9.55 10.39
CA GLU A 103 -8.76 -8.99 11.47
C GLU A 103 -7.47 -8.32 10.99
N THR A 104 -7.24 -8.23 9.69
CA THR A 104 -6.06 -7.57 9.12
C THR A 104 -6.43 -6.44 8.16
N ARG A 105 -5.44 -5.57 7.97
CA ARG A 105 -5.45 -4.58 6.90
C ARG A 105 -4.11 -4.59 6.18
N GLU A 106 -4.15 -4.90 4.90
CA GLU A 106 -3.01 -4.78 4.00
C GLU A 106 -3.01 -3.39 3.36
N LEU A 107 -1.87 -2.72 3.38
CA LEU A 107 -1.61 -1.45 2.70
C LEU A 107 -0.50 -1.67 1.67
N ILE A 108 -0.73 -1.23 0.44
CA ILE A 108 0.13 -1.56 -0.70
C ILE A 108 0.58 -0.30 -1.43
N TRP A 109 1.88 -0.18 -1.65
CA TRP A 109 2.49 0.86 -2.47
C TRP A 109 3.39 0.28 -3.56
N ARG A 110 3.44 0.98 -4.70
CA ARG A 110 4.48 0.82 -5.72
C ARG A 110 5.58 1.83 -5.45
N VAL A 111 6.82 1.37 -5.31
CA VAL A 111 7.92 2.15 -4.73
C VAL A 111 9.07 2.30 -5.71
N TYR A 112 9.60 3.52 -5.80
CA TYR A 112 10.79 3.88 -6.58
C TYR A 112 12.07 3.44 -5.87
N ASN A 113 12.26 3.86 -4.62
CA ASN A 113 13.43 3.51 -3.82
C ASN A 113 13.04 2.70 -2.56
N ALA A 114 13.16 1.38 -2.65
CA ALA A 114 12.89 0.45 -1.55
C ALA A 114 13.73 0.70 -0.31
N LYS A 115 14.99 1.14 -0.46
CA LYS A 115 15.89 1.34 0.68
C LYS A 115 15.37 2.42 1.63
N ILE A 116 14.85 3.52 1.08
CA ILE A 116 14.27 4.61 1.88
C ILE A 116 13.08 4.10 2.69
N VAL A 117 12.22 3.30 2.07
CA VAL A 117 11.03 2.73 2.73
C VAL A 117 11.44 1.72 3.80
N ASN A 118 12.40 0.85 3.51
CA ASN A 118 12.90 -0.12 4.48
C ASN A 118 13.49 0.55 5.72
N GLU A 119 14.40 1.52 5.54
CA GLU A 119 15.02 2.26 6.66
C GLU A 119 13.97 2.98 7.52
N PHE A 120 12.91 3.51 6.90
CA PHE A 120 11.80 4.15 7.59
C PHE A 120 10.98 3.14 8.42
N LEU A 121 10.61 2.01 7.83
CA LEU A 121 9.79 0.99 8.50
C LEU A 121 10.56 0.30 9.64
N GLU A 122 11.83 -0.05 9.42
CA GLU A 122 12.72 -0.60 10.47
C GLU A 122 12.79 0.35 11.66
N LYS A 123 12.98 1.65 11.41
CA LYS A 123 13.03 2.66 12.48
C LYS A 123 11.73 2.73 13.28
N ILE A 124 10.57 2.68 12.62
CA ILE A 124 9.27 2.69 13.32
C ILE A 124 9.12 1.45 14.21
N ILE A 125 9.56 0.29 13.72
CA ILE A 125 9.52 -0.97 14.44
C ILE A 125 10.42 -0.91 15.67
N ASP A 126 11.68 -0.49 15.48
CA ASP A 126 12.70 -0.38 16.54
C ASP A 126 12.28 0.61 17.64
N GLU A 127 11.73 1.76 17.23
CA GLU A 127 11.26 2.80 18.16
C GLU A 127 9.87 2.49 18.75
N LYS A 128 9.21 1.41 18.31
CA LYS A 128 7.84 1.02 18.68
C LYS A 128 6.82 2.15 18.49
N LYS A 129 6.96 2.90 17.40
CA LYS A 129 6.12 4.07 17.07
C LYS A 129 4.96 3.70 16.16
N TYR A 130 4.15 2.75 16.60
CA TYR A 130 3.00 2.28 15.85
C TYR A 130 1.82 1.99 16.80
N PRO A 131 0.58 2.23 16.37
CA PRO A 131 -0.60 1.91 17.19
C PRO A 131 -0.99 0.44 17.13
N PHE A 132 -0.55 -0.30 16.11
CA PHE A 132 -0.88 -1.71 15.88
C PHE A 132 0.37 -2.49 15.52
N GLN A 133 0.42 -3.76 15.93
CA GLN A 133 1.44 -4.68 15.42
C GLN A 133 1.28 -4.82 13.91
N PHE A 134 2.39 -4.77 13.19
CA PHE A 134 2.39 -4.96 11.76
C PHE A 134 3.68 -5.65 11.31
N ASP A 135 3.57 -6.36 10.20
CA ASP A 135 4.70 -6.89 9.44
C ASP A 135 4.73 -6.21 8.07
N TYR A 136 5.88 -6.25 7.39
CA TYR A 136 5.98 -5.72 6.03
C TYR A 136 6.87 -6.56 5.13
N ARG A 137 6.65 -6.44 3.82
CA ARG A 137 7.47 -7.06 2.77
C ARG A 137 7.75 -6.04 1.68
N ILE A 138 8.98 -6.02 1.19
CA ILE A 138 9.39 -5.20 0.04
C ILE A 138 10.06 -6.13 -0.98
N ASP A 139 9.38 -6.36 -2.09
CA ASP A 139 9.86 -7.25 -3.16
C ASP A 139 10.14 -6.47 -4.44
N ASP A 140 11.15 -6.92 -5.19
CA ASP A 140 11.36 -6.44 -6.56
C ASP A 140 10.30 -7.05 -7.47
N ASP A 141 9.60 -6.20 -8.21
CA ASP A 141 8.44 -6.54 -9.02
C ASP A 141 8.31 -5.53 -10.18
N GLU A 142 9.34 -5.44 -11.02
CA GLU A 142 9.44 -4.49 -12.15
C GLU A 142 8.20 -4.48 -13.05
N GLU A 143 7.55 -5.63 -13.24
CA GLU A 143 6.38 -5.80 -14.12
C GLU A 143 5.03 -5.66 -13.37
N TRP A 144 5.07 -5.39 -12.07
CA TRP A 144 3.89 -5.25 -11.19
C TRP A 144 3.01 -6.52 -11.11
N LYS A 145 3.60 -7.71 -11.18
CA LYS A 145 2.88 -8.99 -11.08
C LYS A 145 2.17 -9.16 -9.75
N LEU A 146 2.73 -8.67 -8.64
CA LEU A 146 2.10 -8.73 -7.32
C LEU A 146 0.90 -7.77 -7.19
N ALA A 147 0.81 -6.77 -8.07
CA ALA A 147 -0.30 -5.82 -8.11
C ALA A 147 -1.47 -6.30 -9.00
N GLU A 148 -1.28 -7.29 -9.87
CA GLU A 148 -2.27 -7.68 -10.88
C GLU A 148 -3.62 -8.05 -10.26
N TRP A 149 -3.63 -8.84 -9.18
CA TRP A 149 -4.86 -9.23 -8.50
C TRP A 149 -5.71 -8.02 -8.09
N HIS A 150 -5.06 -6.99 -7.56
CA HIS A 150 -5.70 -5.76 -7.08
C HIS A 150 -6.27 -4.94 -8.23
N LEU A 151 -5.52 -4.84 -9.34
CA LEU A 151 -5.88 -4.03 -10.51
C LEU A 151 -6.93 -4.72 -11.41
N GLN A 152 -6.94 -6.05 -11.48
CA GLN A 152 -7.92 -6.81 -12.26
C GLN A 152 -9.27 -6.94 -11.57
N SER A 153 -9.29 -6.90 -10.23
CA SER A 153 -10.53 -6.99 -9.43
C SER A 153 -11.49 -5.80 -9.62
N VAL A 154 -11.07 -4.77 -10.37
CA VAL A 154 -11.84 -3.55 -10.62
C VAL A 154 -12.53 -3.53 -12.01
N LYS A 155 -12.22 -4.49 -12.90
CA LYS A 155 -12.76 -4.53 -14.27
C LYS A 155 -14.10 -5.27 -14.36
#